data_AF-A0A1S1BG46-F1
#
_entry.id   AF-A0A1S1BG46-F1
#
_cell.length_a   1.000
_cell.length_b   1.000
_cell.length_c   1.000
_cell.angle_alpha   90.00
_cell.angle_beta   90.00
_cell.angle_gamma   90.00
#
_symmetry.space_group_name_H-M   'P 1'
#
loop_
_entity.id
_entity.type
_entity.pdbx_description
1 polymer ?
#
loop_
_entity_poly.entity_id
_entity_poly.type
_entity_poly.pdbx_seq_one_letter_code
_entity_poly.pdbx_strand_id
1 'polypeptide(L)'
;MPDSFSELRTAGGPNKPWVVGGVLALIVAVIGVALAAAYWYANPKPEPTNEVPETVTVTAQPQLRDDDTSSPTGTYTGTLNSLEDNAKVKAWPAVATFGGGTASVTYPLTGCTALIGEDGASVPLTKPCGDGSGRWVVEKQEPGIVKLTYFEGEKALVEGELSAGLP
;
A
#
# COMPACT_ATOMS: atom_id res chain seq x y z
N MET A 1 -50.31 42.02 -28.60
CA MET A 1 -50.43 40.87 -27.68
C MET A 1 -49.02 40.55 -27.22
N PRO A 2 -48.63 40.74 -25.96
CA PRO A 2 -47.31 40.28 -25.50
C PRO A 2 -47.31 38.75 -25.41
N ASP A 3 -46.27 38.13 -25.96
CA ASP A 3 -46.16 36.68 -26.10
C ASP A 3 -45.98 36.02 -24.72
N SER A 4 -46.64 34.89 -24.45
CA SER A 4 -46.69 34.15 -23.17
C SER A 4 -45.33 33.83 -22.53
N PHE A 5 -44.22 33.97 -23.25
CA PHE A 5 -42.87 33.76 -22.72
C PHE A 5 -42.25 35.00 -22.05
N SER A 6 -42.90 36.16 -22.14
CA SER A 6 -42.41 37.42 -21.56
C SER A 6 -42.55 37.43 -20.03
N GLU A 7 -43.56 36.76 -19.47
CA GLU A 7 -43.71 36.61 -18.01
C GLU A 7 -42.64 35.67 -17.41
N LEU A 8 -42.24 34.62 -18.12
CA LEU A 8 -41.18 33.69 -17.66
C LEU A 8 -39.80 34.35 -17.57
N ARG A 9 -39.51 35.35 -18.40
CA ARG A 9 -38.24 36.11 -18.33
C ARG A 9 -38.22 37.11 -17.17
N THR A 10 -39.40 37.53 -16.71
CA THR A 10 -39.58 38.58 -15.69
C THR A 10 -39.94 38.00 -14.32
N ALA A 11 -40.31 36.72 -14.23
CA ALA A 11 -40.59 35.96 -13.01
C ALA A 11 -39.34 35.63 -12.15
N GLY A 12 -38.29 36.45 -12.24
CA GLY A 12 -37.08 36.32 -11.42
C GLY A 12 -37.15 37.28 -10.24
N GLY A 13 -37.68 36.83 -9.11
CA GLY A 13 -37.62 37.57 -7.85
C GLY A 13 -36.17 37.83 -7.36
N PRO A 14 -36.00 38.55 -6.24
CA PRO A 14 -34.67 38.93 -5.69
C PRO A 14 -33.77 37.74 -5.30
N ASN A 15 -34.29 36.51 -5.36
CA ASN A 15 -33.58 35.25 -5.16
C ASN A 15 -32.79 34.76 -6.38
N LYS A 16 -32.91 35.40 -7.56
CA LYS A 16 -32.17 35.04 -8.77
C LYS A 16 -30.64 34.85 -8.58
N PRO A 17 -29.89 35.71 -7.85
CA PRO A 17 -28.47 35.47 -7.60
C PRO A 17 -28.20 34.23 -6.74
N TRP A 18 -29.09 33.91 -5.79
CA TRP A 18 -28.98 32.71 -4.96
C TRP A 18 -29.23 31.42 -5.75
N VAL A 19 -30.21 31.44 -6.65
CA VAL A 19 -30.48 30.31 -7.55
C VAL A 19 -29.31 30.08 -8.50
N VAL A 20 -28.76 31.15 -9.10
CA VAL A 20 -27.57 31.06 -9.97
C VAL A 20 -26.37 30.53 -9.19
N GLY A 21 -26.15 30.99 -7.96
CA GLY A 21 -25.10 30.48 -7.08
C GLY A 21 -25.28 29.00 -6.75
N GLY A 22 -26.51 28.58 -6.44
CA GLY A 22 -26.83 27.17 -6.18
C GLY A 22 -26.61 26.27 -7.39
N VAL A 23 -26.99 26.71 -8.59
CA VAL A 23 -26.75 25.97 -9.83
C VAL A 23 -25.26 25.87 -10.15
N LEU A 24 -24.51 26.95 -9.97
CA LEU A 24 -23.05 26.93 -10.15
C LEU A 24 -22.36 25.97 -9.17
N ALA A 25 -22.76 26.00 -7.90
CA ALA A 25 -22.21 25.08 -6.90
C ALA A 25 -22.51 23.62 -7.24
N LEU A 26 -23.72 23.33 -7.74
CA LEU A 26 -24.09 21.99 -8.21
C LEU A 26 -23.22 21.55 -9.39
N ILE A 27 -23.02 22.41 -10.39
CA ILE A 27 -22.19 22.11 -11.56
C ILE A 27 -20.75 21.80 -11.14
N VAL A 28 -20.17 22.64 -10.26
CA VAL A 28 -18.80 22.42 -9.77
C VAL A 28 -18.70 21.11 -8.99
N ALA A 29 -19.69 20.77 -8.16
CA ALA A 29 -19.71 19.50 -7.44
C ALA A 29 -19.76 18.30 -8.39
N VAL A 30 -20.60 18.36 -9.43
CA VAL A 30 -20.70 17.28 -10.43
C VAL A 30 -19.39 17.10 -11.20
N ILE A 31 -18.76 18.20 -11.63
CA ILE A 31 -17.45 18.16 -12.30
C ILE A 31 -16.38 17.58 -11.36
N GLY A 32 -16.38 17.99 -10.09
CA GLY A 32 -15.44 17.47 -9.09
C GLY A 32 -15.55 15.95 -8.89
N VAL A 33 -16.78 15.43 -8.78
CA VAL A 33 -17.01 13.98 -8.68
C VAL A 33 -16.56 13.25 -9.94
N ALA A 34 -16.84 13.79 -11.12
CA ALA A 34 -16.44 13.18 -12.39
C ALA A 34 -14.91 13.12 -12.53
N LEU A 35 -14.21 14.19 -12.16
CA LEU A 35 -12.74 14.24 -12.19
C LEU A 35 -12.11 13.28 -11.17
N ALA A 36 -12.68 13.18 -9.97
CA ALA A 36 -12.23 12.21 -8.98
C ALA A 36 -12.42 10.77 -9.50
N ALA A 37 -13.60 10.45 -10.03
CA ALA A 37 -13.86 9.14 -10.62
C ALA A 37 -12.91 8.81 -11.77
N ALA A 38 -12.67 9.77 -12.67
CA ALA A 38 -11.72 9.61 -13.78
C ALA A 38 -10.29 9.38 -13.30
N TYR A 39 -9.85 10.09 -12.25
CA TYR A 39 -8.53 9.90 -11.66
C TYR A 39 -8.37 8.49 -11.06
N TRP A 40 -9.38 8.00 -10.33
CA TRP A 40 -9.39 6.64 -9.80
C TRP A 40 -9.40 5.58 -10.89
N TYR A 41 -10.13 5.83 -11.99
CA TYR A 41 -10.18 4.91 -13.13
C TYR A 41 -8.88 4.89 -13.94
N ALA A 42 -8.21 6.04 -14.04
CA ALA A 42 -6.93 6.18 -14.75
C ALA A 42 -5.74 5.66 -13.93
N ASN A 43 -5.87 5.60 -12.60
CA ASN A 43 -4.87 5.03 -11.70
C ASN A 43 -5.45 3.80 -10.99
N PRO A 44 -5.80 2.73 -11.74
CA PRO A 44 -6.27 1.50 -11.12
C PRO A 44 -5.18 0.99 -10.18
N LYS A 45 -5.53 0.77 -8.91
CA LYS A 45 -4.65 0.11 -7.96
C LYS A 45 -4.34 -1.28 -8.55
N PRO A 46 -3.06 -1.71 -8.62
CA PRO A 46 -2.73 -3.02 -9.18
C PRO A 46 -3.59 -4.08 -8.52
N GLU A 47 -4.43 -4.75 -9.33
CA GLU A 47 -5.21 -5.88 -8.87
C GLU A 47 -4.19 -6.94 -8.41
N PRO A 48 -4.28 -7.49 -7.19
CA PRO A 48 -3.41 -8.59 -6.80
C PRO A 48 -3.73 -9.76 -7.72
N THR A 49 -2.88 -9.96 -8.72
CA THR A 49 -3.00 -11.08 -9.66
C THR A 49 -2.73 -12.35 -8.86
N ASN A 50 -3.68 -13.28 -8.84
CA ASN A 50 -3.55 -14.62 -8.26
C ASN A 50 -2.64 -15.53 -9.12
N GLU A 51 -1.74 -14.94 -9.89
CA GLU A 51 -0.71 -15.66 -10.62
C GLU A 51 0.54 -15.63 -9.75
N VAL A 52 0.99 -16.82 -9.35
CA VAL A 52 2.34 -17.02 -8.79
C VAL A 52 3.31 -16.43 -9.82
N PRO A 53 4.02 -15.33 -9.52
CA PRO A 53 4.89 -14.71 -10.51
C PRO A 53 5.97 -15.72 -10.90
N GLU A 54 6.21 -15.87 -12.20
CA GLU A 54 7.42 -16.54 -12.66
C GLU A 54 8.63 -15.87 -12.02
N THR A 55 9.53 -16.70 -11.51
CA THR A 55 10.73 -16.34 -10.76
C THR A 55 11.54 -15.23 -11.45
N VAL A 56 11.39 -14.00 -10.97
CA VAL A 56 12.25 -12.88 -11.38
C VAL A 56 13.62 -13.08 -10.72
N THR A 57 14.58 -13.56 -11.50
CA THR A 57 15.97 -13.73 -11.06
C THR A 57 16.63 -12.36 -10.94
N VAL A 58 16.52 -11.73 -9.77
CA VAL A 58 17.20 -10.47 -9.47
C VAL A 58 18.64 -10.78 -9.05
N THR A 59 19.60 -10.64 -9.96
CA THR A 59 21.03 -10.63 -9.62
C THR A 59 21.39 -9.32 -8.90
N ALA A 60 21.36 -9.33 -7.57
CA ALA A 60 22.03 -8.31 -6.76
C ALA A 60 22.84 -9.02 -5.65
N GLN A 61 24.15 -9.18 -5.89
CA GLN A 61 25.11 -9.67 -4.90
C GLN A 61 25.81 -8.50 -4.21
N PRO A 62 25.68 -8.43 -2.87
CA PRO A 62 26.82 -8.16 -2.00
C PRO A 62 27.09 -9.40 -1.15
N GLN A 63 28.34 -9.83 -1.11
CA GLN A 63 28.84 -11.01 -0.39
C GLN A 63 28.45 -10.94 1.09
N LEU A 64 27.68 -11.93 1.58
CA LEU A 64 27.51 -12.14 3.02
C LEU A 64 28.78 -12.75 3.59
N ARG A 65 29.49 -11.96 4.40
CA ARG A 65 30.40 -12.48 5.41
C ARG A 65 29.53 -12.75 6.64
N ASP A 66 29.27 -14.02 6.90
CA ASP A 66 28.58 -14.49 8.11
C ASP A 66 29.51 -14.23 9.30
N ASP A 67 29.48 -13.01 9.82
CA ASP A 67 30.27 -12.57 10.99
C ASP A 67 29.37 -11.67 11.87
N ASP A 68 28.19 -12.17 12.26
CA ASP A 68 27.59 -11.89 13.57
C ASP A 68 26.32 -12.74 13.79
N THR A 69 26.24 -13.39 14.95
CA THR A 69 25.29 -14.49 15.25
C THR A 69 23.89 -14.05 15.67
N SER A 70 23.53 -12.76 15.61
CA SER A 70 22.26 -12.26 16.18
C SER A 70 21.31 -11.58 15.19
N SER A 71 21.78 -11.06 14.06
CA SER A 71 20.92 -10.32 13.12
C SER A 71 21.15 -10.76 11.67
N PRO A 72 20.09 -11.12 10.92
CA PRO A 72 20.24 -11.45 9.52
C PRO A 72 20.81 -10.24 8.76
N THR A 73 21.57 -10.51 7.72
CA THR A 73 22.14 -9.50 6.83
C THR A 73 21.86 -9.93 5.39
N GLY A 74 21.65 -8.99 4.48
CA GLY A 74 21.39 -9.27 3.07
C GLY A 74 19.92 -9.23 2.68
N THR A 75 19.66 -9.65 1.44
CA THR A 75 18.32 -9.58 0.84
C THR A 75 17.68 -10.96 0.82
N TYR A 76 16.45 -11.03 1.31
CA TYR A 76 15.63 -12.22 1.39
C TYR A 76 14.33 -11.98 0.64
N THR A 77 13.88 -13.00 -0.08
CA THR A 77 12.67 -12.97 -0.90
C THR A 77 11.78 -14.14 -0.56
N GLY A 78 10.46 -13.95 -0.61
CA GLY A 78 9.50 -15.01 -0.33
C GLY A 78 8.09 -14.47 -0.28
N THR A 79 7.23 -15.18 0.44
CA THR A 79 5.80 -14.89 0.51
C THR A 79 5.37 -14.70 1.95
N LEU A 80 4.62 -13.62 2.19
CA LEU A 80 3.93 -13.37 3.45
C LEU A 80 2.47 -13.78 3.32
N ASN A 81 1.93 -14.31 4.41
CA ASN A 81 0.55 -14.78 4.51
C ASN A 81 -0.17 -13.96 5.58
N SER A 82 -1.42 -13.57 5.28
CA SER A 82 -2.30 -13.00 6.31
C SER A 82 -2.82 -14.10 7.22
N LEU A 83 -2.79 -13.83 8.52
CA LEU A 83 -3.38 -14.68 9.56
C LEU A 83 -4.85 -14.32 9.85
N GLU A 84 -5.43 -13.39 9.09
CA GLU A 84 -6.81 -12.99 9.26
C GLU A 84 -7.75 -13.86 8.42
N ASP A 85 -8.78 -14.44 9.06
CA ASP A 85 -9.71 -15.36 8.41
C ASP A 85 -10.41 -14.77 7.17
N ASN A 86 -10.65 -13.45 7.19
CA ASN A 86 -11.37 -12.71 6.15
C ASN A 86 -10.48 -11.74 5.35
N ALA A 87 -9.17 -11.99 5.28
CA ALA A 87 -8.25 -11.14 4.55
C ALA A 87 -8.63 -11.06 3.06
N LYS A 88 -8.67 -9.83 2.52
CA LYS A 88 -8.91 -9.61 1.07
C LYS A 88 -7.79 -10.23 0.21
N VAL A 89 -6.56 -10.23 0.73
CA VAL A 89 -5.39 -10.86 0.11
C VAL A 89 -4.79 -11.81 1.13
N LYS A 90 -4.80 -13.11 0.82
CA LYS A 90 -4.31 -14.15 1.75
C LYS A 90 -2.80 -14.30 1.75
N ALA A 91 -2.14 -14.06 0.62
CA ALA A 91 -0.70 -14.17 0.48
C ALA A 91 -0.17 -13.17 -0.55
N TRP A 92 1.03 -12.63 -0.32
CA TRP A 92 1.69 -11.72 -1.26
C TRP A 92 3.22 -11.84 -1.19
N PRO A 93 3.93 -11.56 -2.30
CA PRO A 93 5.38 -11.57 -2.31
C PRO A 93 5.95 -10.40 -1.51
N ALA A 94 7.06 -10.66 -0.82
CA ALA A 94 7.80 -9.66 -0.07
C ALA A 94 9.31 -9.82 -0.27
N VAL A 95 10.01 -8.70 -0.19
CA VAL A 95 11.46 -8.62 -0.22
C VAL A 95 11.90 -7.91 1.06
N ALA A 96 12.71 -8.56 1.89
CA ALA A 96 13.28 -7.96 3.08
C ALA A 96 14.79 -7.81 2.90
N THR A 97 15.31 -6.59 3.12
CA THR A 97 16.75 -6.32 3.10
C THR A 97 17.20 -5.92 4.49
N PHE A 98 18.11 -6.69 5.07
CA PHE A 98 18.64 -6.48 6.41
C PHE A 98 20.06 -5.93 6.36
N GLY A 99 20.37 -4.97 7.23
CA GLY A 99 21.70 -4.41 7.37
C GLY A 99 21.83 -3.54 8.62
N GLY A 100 22.91 -3.74 9.38
CA GLY A 100 23.27 -2.89 10.51
C GLY A 100 22.20 -2.78 11.59
N GLY A 101 21.54 -3.89 11.95
CA GLY A 101 20.51 -3.94 13.00
C GLY A 101 19.11 -3.46 12.56
N THR A 102 18.99 -2.91 11.36
CA THR A 102 17.69 -2.50 10.78
C THR A 102 17.37 -3.32 9.54
N ALA A 103 16.12 -3.23 9.09
CA ALA A 103 15.73 -3.84 7.82
C ALA A 103 14.76 -2.97 7.06
N SER A 104 14.56 -3.26 5.78
CA SER A 104 13.45 -2.72 5.01
C SER A 104 12.66 -3.87 4.40
N VAL A 105 11.34 -3.81 4.49
CA VAL A 105 10.43 -4.75 3.83
C VAL A 105 9.72 -4.02 2.70
N THR A 106 9.78 -4.60 1.50
CA THR A 106 9.14 -4.07 0.30
C THR A 106 8.15 -5.09 -0.25
N TYR A 107 6.97 -4.62 -0.62
CA TYR A 107 5.93 -5.38 -1.30
C TYR A 107 5.89 -4.97 -2.77
N PRO A 108 6.48 -5.75 -3.69
CA PRO A 108 6.68 -5.34 -5.08
C PRO A 108 5.37 -5.01 -5.80
N LEU A 109 4.28 -5.71 -5.47
CA LEU A 109 2.98 -5.55 -6.14
C LEU A 109 2.27 -4.24 -5.78
N THR A 110 2.50 -3.72 -4.57
CA THR A 110 1.83 -2.50 -4.09
C THR A 110 2.75 -1.29 -4.08
N GLY A 111 4.06 -1.50 -4.24
CA GLY A 111 5.07 -0.45 -4.10
C GLY A 111 5.20 0.08 -2.67
N CYS A 112 4.65 -0.63 -1.68
CA CYS A 112 4.84 -0.28 -0.29
C CYS A 112 6.21 -0.78 0.19
N THR A 113 7.01 0.15 0.69
CA THR A 113 8.23 -0.12 1.46
C THR A 113 8.09 0.45 2.87
N ALA A 114 8.40 -0.36 3.88
CA ALA A 114 8.48 0.02 5.28
C ALA A 114 9.87 -0.30 5.84
N LEU A 115 10.34 0.54 6.76
CA LEU A 115 11.53 0.31 7.57
C LEU A 115 11.14 -0.52 8.78
N ILE A 116 12.00 -1.46 9.16
CA ILE A 116 11.99 -2.19 10.42
C ILE A 116 13.13 -1.61 11.25
N GLY A 117 12.79 -0.89 12.32
CA GLY A 117 13.76 -0.35 13.27
C GLY A 117 14.46 -1.46 14.06
N GLU A 118 15.49 -1.08 14.82
CA GLU A 118 16.25 -2.02 15.67
C GLU A 118 15.38 -2.70 16.75
N ASP A 119 14.31 -2.03 17.19
CA ASP A 119 13.29 -2.53 18.11
C ASP A 119 12.18 -3.36 17.42
N GLY A 120 12.28 -3.50 16.10
CA GLY A 120 11.29 -4.12 15.24
C GLY A 120 10.15 -3.18 14.84
N ALA A 121 10.13 -1.91 15.23
CA ALA A 121 9.04 -1.00 14.88
C ALA A 121 8.94 -0.83 13.36
N SER A 122 7.72 -0.96 12.82
CA SER A 122 7.43 -0.78 11.41
C SER A 122 7.16 0.70 11.13
N VAL A 123 7.99 1.34 10.31
CA VAL A 123 7.81 2.73 9.89
C VAL A 123 7.58 2.79 8.38
N PRO A 124 6.40 3.24 7.91
CA PRO A 124 6.13 3.32 6.48
C PRO A 124 7.07 4.36 5.82
N LEU A 125 7.81 3.94 4.80
CA LEU A 125 8.67 4.85 4.01
C LEU A 125 7.97 5.39 2.77
N THR A 126 6.85 4.78 2.39
CA THR A 126 6.12 5.09 1.17
C THR A 126 4.62 5.22 1.46
N LYS A 127 3.95 6.11 0.74
CA LYS A 127 2.51 6.37 0.88
C LYS A 127 1.62 5.12 0.74
N PRO A 128 1.91 4.13 -0.12
CA PRO A 128 1.07 2.94 -0.27
C PRO A 128 0.99 2.03 0.96
N CYS A 129 1.90 2.16 1.93
CA CYS A 129 1.92 1.33 3.14
C CYS A 129 0.78 1.62 4.14
N GLY A 130 0.12 2.77 4.01
CA GLY A 130 -0.78 3.27 5.05
C GLY A 130 -0.03 3.67 6.32
N ASP A 131 -0.80 4.02 7.36
CA ASP A 131 -0.27 4.53 8.63
C ASP A 131 -0.09 3.43 9.69
N GLY A 132 0.22 2.21 9.26
CA GLY A 132 0.35 1.05 10.15
C GLY A 132 1.44 1.27 11.20
N SER A 133 1.12 1.06 12.48
CA SER A 133 2.01 1.26 13.63
C SER A 133 2.42 -0.06 14.31
N GLY A 134 2.52 -1.14 13.55
CA GLY A 134 2.85 -2.46 14.09
C GLY A 134 4.35 -2.70 14.26
N ARG A 135 4.68 -3.92 14.66
CA ARG A 135 6.05 -4.36 14.96
C ARG A 135 6.34 -5.66 14.23
N TRP A 136 7.52 -5.75 13.63
CA TRP A 136 8.06 -6.95 13.06
C TRP A 136 8.90 -7.71 14.07
N VAL A 137 8.69 -9.02 14.13
CA VAL A 137 9.58 -9.97 14.78
C VAL A 137 10.30 -10.73 13.67
N VAL A 138 11.63 -10.77 13.75
CA VAL A 138 12.50 -11.39 12.76
C VAL A 138 13.24 -12.53 13.44
N GLU A 139 13.03 -13.75 12.97
CA GLU A 139 13.64 -14.96 13.51
C GLU A 139 14.50 -15.63 12.44
N LYS A 140 15.78 -15.87 12.75
CA LYS A 140 16.66 -16.68 11.89
C LYS A 140 16.36 -18.15 12.17
N GLN A 141 15.91 -18.89 11.16
CA GLN A 141 15.55 -20.31 11.31
C GLN A 141 16.74 -21.18 10.88
N GLU A 142 16.93 -21.28 9.56
CA GLU A 142 18.03 -22.02 8.94
C GLU A 142 18.99 -21.04 8.25
N PRO A 143 20.23 -21.46 7.91
CA PRO A 143 21.12 -20.65 7.10
C PRO A 143 20.43 -20.20 5.81
N GLY A 144 20.29 -18.89 5.63
CA GLY A 144 19.60 -18.31 4.47
C GLY A 144 18.07 -18.29 4.56
N ILE A 145 17.44 -18.64 5.68
CA ILE A 145 15.99 -18.53 5.89
C ILE A 145 15.69 -17.64 7.10
N VAL A 146 14.81 -16.66 6.90
CA VAL A 146 14.29 -15.79 7.96
C VAL A 146 12.77 -15.89 8.00
N LYS A 147 12.22 -16.05 9.21
CA LYS A 147 10.78 -15.93 9.46
C LYS A 147 10.48 -14.52 9.90
N LEU A 148 9.52 -13.87 9.24
CA LEU A 148 8.98 -12.59 9.67
C LEU A 148 7.56 -12.76 10.16
N THR A 149 7.26 -12.11 11.27
CA THR A 149 5.90 -12.02 11.81
C THR A 149 5.58 -10.57 12.13
N TYR A 150 4.49 -10.04 11.59
CA TYR A 150 4.00 -8.69 11.89
C TYR A 150 2.90 -8.73 12.94
N PHE A 151 3.05 -7.89 13.94
CA PHE A 151 2.12 -7.72 15.04
C PHE A 151 1.54 -6.32 15.07
N GLU A 152 0.25 -6.21 15.34
CA GLU A 152 -0.37 -4.98 15.82
C GLU A 152 -0.88 -5.20 17.24
N GLY A 153 -0.28 -4.50 18.21
CA GLY A 153 -0.44 -4.83 19.62
C GLY A 153 0.09 -6.24 19.92
N GLU A 154 -0.78 -7.13 20.39
CA GLU A 154 -0.46 -8.53 20.70
C GLU A 154 -0.94 -9.52 19.62
N LYS A 155 -1.60 -9.04 18.57
CA LYS A 155 -2.17 -9.90 17.52
C LYS A 155 -1.18 -10.04 16.36
N ALA A 156 -0.79 -11.27 16.07
CA ALA A 156 -0.10 -11.60 14.82
C ALA A 156 -1.07 -11.46 13.64
N LEU A 157 -0.73 -10.63 12.66
CA LEU A 157 -1.57 -10.38 11.48
C LEU A 157 -0.98 -10.97 10.21
N VAL A 158 0.35 -11.05 10.15
CA VAL A 158 1.07 -11.53 8.96
C VAL A 158 2.23 -12.40 9.40
N GLU A 159 2.45 -13.50 8.71
CA GLU A 159 3.66 -14.30 8.86
C GLU A 159 4.18 -14.82 7.53
N GLY A 160 5.48 -15.06 7.42
CA GLY A 160 6.04 -15.78 6.29
C GLY A 160 7.53 -16.04 6.42
N GLU A 161 8.00 -16.94 5.59
CA GLU A 161 9.41 -17.31 5.50
C GLU A 161 9.99 -16.73 4.21
N LEU A 162 11.11 -16.03 4.35
CA LEU A 162 11.87 -15.48 3.24
C LEU A 162 13.21 -16.19 3.15
N SER A 163 13.64 -16.47 1.93
CA SER A 163 14.92 -17.10 1.63
C SER A 163 15.88 -16.08 1.01
N ALA A 164 17.12 -16.08 1.44
CA ALA A 164 18.22 -15.47 0.71
C ALA A 164 18.39 -16.32 -0.55
N GLY A 165 18.03 -15.77 -1.71
CA GLY A 165 18.03 -16.51 -2.98
C GLY A 165 19.32 -17.31 -3.18
N LEU A 166 19.22 -18.46 -3.85
CA LEU A 166 20.37 -19.28 -4.16
C LEU A 166 21.44 -18.47 -4.93
N PRO A 167 22.74 -18.67 -4.66
CA PRO A 167 23.83 -18.08 -5.42
C PRO A 167 23.78 -18.44 -6.91
#